data_AF-A0A6N4H3Q5-F1
#
_entry.id   AF-A0A6N4H3Q5-F1
#
_cell.length_a   1.000
_cell.length_b   1.000
_cell.length_c   1.000
_cell.angle_alpha   90.00
_cell.angle_beta   90.00
_cell.angle_gamma   90.00
#
_symmetry.space_group_name_H-M   'P 1'
#
loop_
_entity.id
_entity.type
_entity.pdbx_description
1 polymer ?
#
loop_
_entity_poly.entity_id
_entity_poly.type
_entity_poly.pdbx_seq_one_letter_code
_entity_poly.pdbx_strand_id
1 'polypeptide(L)' 'MNRDQILRRNDEITAETDAVIRRGKEIVSKLESGAIKPDAPQVKEVLQQLIERRRIGNEFNAELTRLVHEQSDEPTRTPR' A
#
# COMPACT_ATOMS: atom_id res chain seq x y z
N MET A 1 -1.90 16.93 -5.41
CA MET A 1 -0.91 16.52 -4.39
C MET A 1 0.48 16.98 -4.86
N ASN A 2 1.31 17.56 -3.98
CA ASN A 2 2.68 17.99 -4.38
C ASN A 2 3.72 16.87 -4.16
N ARG A 3 4.94 17.06 -4.67
CA ARG A 3 6.02 16.06 -4.63
C ARG A 3 6.35 15.60 -3.20
N ASP A 4 6.44 16.52 -2.24
CA ASP A 4 6.79 16.17 -0.86
C ASP A 4 5.65 15.44 -0.14
N GLN A 5 4.40 15.71 -0.50
CA GLN A 5 3.25 14.95 -0.04
C GLN A 5 3.23 13.54 -0.65
N ILE A 6 3.54 13.41 -1.95
CA ILE A 6 3.66 12.11 -2.64
C ILE A 6 4.72 11.24 -1.95
N LEU A 7 5.93 11.79 -1.72
CA LEU A 7 7.03 11.03 -1.13
C LEU A 7 6.70 10.57 0.29
N ARG A 8 6.21 11.47 1.15
CA ARG A 8 5.80 11.10 2.52
C ARG A 8 4.73 10.02 2.54
N ARG A 9 3.71 10.15 1.70
CA ARG A 9 2.64 9.15 1.62
C ARG A 9 3.14 7.80 1.09
N ASN A 10 4.09 7.81 0.16
CA ASN A 10 4.74 6.57 -0.30
C ASN A 10 5.53 5.91 0.85
N ASP A 11 6.32 6.68 1.58
CA ASP A 11 7.11 6.19 2.71
C ASP A 11 6.21 5.60 3.80
N GLU A 12 5.10 6.27 4.14
CA GLU A 12 4.08 5.77 5.06
C GLU A 12 3.45 4.47 4.57
N ILE A 13 3.06 4.42 3.29
CA ILE A 13 2.46 3.22 2.69
C ILE A 13 3.45 2.05 2.73
N THR A 14 4.72 2.31 2.43
CA THR A 14 5.77 1.30 2.41
C THR A 14 6.05 0.78 3.82
N ALA A 15 6.26 1.67 4.79
CA ALA A 15 6.55 1.29 6.16
C ALA A 15 5.43 0.45 6.82
N GLU A 16 4.17 0.85 6.62
CA GLU A 16 3.03 0.10 7.12
C GLU A 16 2.87 -1.25 6.40
N THR A 17 3.18 -1.32 5.10
CA THR A 17 3.13 -2.59 4.35
C THR A 17 4.21 -3.55 4.83
N ASP A 18 5.43 -3.07 5.05
CA ASP A 18 6.52 -3.86 5.60
C ASP A 18 6.21 -4.39 6.99
N ALA A 19 5.55 -3.59 7.83
CA ALA A 19 5.10 -4.04 9.15
C ALA A 19 4.12 -5.20 9.07
N VAL A 20 3.14 -5.14 8.15
CA VAL A 20 2.18 -6.22 7.91
C VAL A 20 2.86 -7.45 7.31
N ILE A 21 3.81 -7.28 6.37
CA ILE A 21 4.59 -8.40 5.80
C ILE A 21 5.40 -9.10 6.88
N ARG A 22 6.05 -8.35 7.78
CA ARG A 22 6.79 -8.93 8.92
C ARG A 22 5.87 -9.74 9.82
N ARG A 23 4.70 -9.18 10.19
CA ARG A 23 3.67 -9.92 10.95
C ARG A 23 3.22 -11.17 10.20
N GLY A 24 3.03 -11.09 8.89
CA GLY A 24 2.68 -12.22 8.03
C GLY A 24 3.71 -13.34 8.09
N LYS A 25 5.00 -13.01 8.03
CA LYS A 25 6.10 -13.99 8.17
C LYS A 25 6.07 -14.66 9.54
N GLU A 26 5.86 -13.91 10.61
CA GLU A 26 5.73 -14.48 11.96
C GLU A 26 4.53 -15.44 12.08
N ILE A 27 3.39 -15.10 11.46
CA ILE A 27 2.21 -15.97 11.42
C ILE A 27 2.51 -17.25 10.64
N VAL A 28 3.22 -17.17 9.51
CA VAL A 28 3.65 -18.36 8.74
C VAL A 28 4.54 -19.26 9.60
N SER A 29 5.56 -18.72 10.28
CA SER A 29 6.41 -19.52 11.16
C SER A 29 5.65 -20.18 12.31
N LYS A 30 4.63 -19.51 12.87
CA LYS A 30 3.74 -20.10 13.89
C LYS A 30 2.83 -21.19 13.33
N LEU A 31 2.40 -21.09 12.07
CA LEU A 31 1.63 -22.13 11.38
C LEU A 31 2.50 -23.36 11.10
N GLU A 32 3.71 -23.14 10.57
CA GLU A 32 4.68 -24.20 10.25
C GLU A 32 5.12 -24.98 11.49
N SER A 33 5.30 -24.29 12.62
CA SER A 33 5.60 -24.93 13.91
C SER A 33 4.38 -25.58 14.58
N GLY A 34 3.17 -25.41 14.03
CA GLY A 34 1.92 -25.91 14.63
C GLY A 34 1.49 -25.16 15.89
N ALA A 35 2.16 -24.07 16.26
CA ALA A 35 1.83 -23.24 17.42
C ALA A 35 0.44 -22.59 17.29
N ILE A 36 -0.02 -22.39 16.05
CA ILE A 36 -1.34 -21.84 15.74
C ILE A 36 -2.00 -22.63 14.62
N LYS A 37 -3.33 -22.66 14.60
CA LYS A 37 -4.10 -23.32 13.54
C LYS A 37 -4.41 -22.36 12.38
N PRO A 38 -4.62 -22.85 11.14
CA PRO A 38 -4.93 -22.01 9.99
C PRO A 38 -6.21 -21.16 10.13
N ASP A 39 -7.17 -21.63 10.91
CA ASP A 39 -8.44 -20.96 11.23
C ASP A 39 -8.32 -19.97 12.39
N ALA A 40 -7.14 -19.82 12.99
CA ALA A 40 -6.93 -18.88 14.08
C ALA A 40 -7.24 -17.43 13.64
N PRO A 41 -7.91 -16.61 14.48
CA PRO A 41 -8.31 -15.24 14.14
C PRO A 41 -7.17 -14.37 13.60
N GLN A 42 -5.98 -14.50 14.17
CA GLN A 42 -4.76 -13.81 13.76
C GLN A 42 -4.34 -14.07 12.29
N VAL A 43 -4.66 -15.25 11.74
CA VAL A 43 -4.40 -15.57 10.32
C VAL A 43 -5.37 -14.78 9.44
N LYS A 44 -6.65 -14.76 9.82
CA LYS A 44 -7.67 -13.97 9.11
C LYS A 44 -7.35 -12.46 9.16
N GLU A 45 -6.94 -11.96 10.32
CA GLU A 45 -6.56 -10.56 10.50
C GLU A 45 -5.39 -10.16 9.60
N VAL A 46 -4.31 -10.96 9.56
CA VAL A 46 -3.15 -10.60 8.74
C VAL A 46 -3.46 -10.67 7.24
N LEU A 47 -4.32 -11.61 6.81
CA LEU A 47 -4.82 -11.67 5.44
C LEU A 47 -5.68 -10.45 5.09
N GLN A 48 -6.57 -10.02 5.99
CA GLN A 48 -7.35 -8.80 5.79
C GLN A 48 -6.46 -7.56 5.71
N GLN A 49 -5.44 -7.46 6.56
CA GLN A 49 -4.46 -6.37 6.51
C GLN A 49 -3.71 -6.36 5.17
N LEU A 50 -3.27 -7.52 4.66
CA LEU A 50 -2.60 -7.61 3.35
C LEU A 50 -3.51 -7.20 2.18
N ILE A 51 -4.80 -7.57 2.22
CA ILE A 51 -5.78 -7.12 1.23
C ILE A 51 -5.93 -5.60 1.27
N GLU A 52 -5.99 -5.03 2.48
CA GLU A 52 -6.10 -3.59 2.66
C GLU A 52 -4.85 -2.83 2.21
N ARG A 53 -3.65 -3.36 2.49
CA ARG A 53 -2.39 -2.80 1.96
C ARG A 53 -2.40 -2.75 0.43
N ARG A 54 -2.89 -3.81 -0.21
CA ARG A 54 -3.03 -3.86 -1.67
C ARG A 54 -4.01 -2.80 -2.17
N ARG A 55 -5.17 -2.65 -1.51
CA ARG A 55 -6.17 -1.63 -1.87
C ARG A 55 -5.56 -0.22 -1.81
N ILE A 56 -4.91 0.11 -0.69
CA ILE A 56 -4.26 1.41 -0.48
C ILE A 56 -3.18 1.67 -1.54
N GLY A 57 -2.32 0.69 -1.82
CA GLY A 57 -1.29 0.81 -2.86
C GLY A 57 -1.89 1.06 -4.25
N ASN A 58 -2.96 0.35 -4.60
CA ASN A 58 -3.65 0.55 -5.88
C ASN A 58 -4.30 1.93 -5.97
N GLU A 59 -4.93 2.40 -4.89
CA GLU A 59 -5.53 3.74 -4.83
C GLU A 59 -4.48 4.84 -4.97
N PHE A 60 -3.34 4.69 -4.30
CA PHE A 60 -2.23 5.62 -4.42
C PHE A 60 -1.66 5.62 -5.86
N ASN A 61 -1.48 4.46 -6.48
CA ASN A 61 -1.04 4.38 -7.88
C ASN A 61 -2.04 5.00 -8.86
N ALA A 62 -3.35 4.83 -8.62
CA ALA A 62 -4.39 5.48 -9.41
C ALA A 62 -4.34 7.01 -9.25
N GLU A 63 -4.09 7.51 -8.04
CA GLU A 63 -3.90 8.93 -7.78
C GLU A 63 -2.66 9.49 -8.48
N LEU A 64 -1.52 8.78 -8.42
CA LEU A 64 -0.30 9.16 -9.17
C LEU A 64 -0.56 9.21 -10.68
N THR A 65 -1.30 8.23 -11.20
CA THR A 65 -1.66 8.20 -12.63
C THR A 65 -2.48 9.44 -13.01
N ARG A 66 -3.48 9.83 -12.19
CA ARG A 66 -4.27 11.04 -12.43
C ARG A 66 -3.42 12.31 -12.41
N LEU A 67 -2.53 12.45 -11.44
CA LEU A 67 -1.66 13.62 -11.33
C LEU A 67 -0.74 13.79 -12.55
N VAL A 68 -0.25 12.68 -13.11
CA VAL A 68 0.55 12.72 -14.35
C VAL A 68 -0.28 13.20 -15.54
N HIS A 69 -1.53 12.75 -15.66
CA HIS A 69 -2.43 13.19 -16.74
C HIS A 69 -2.83 14.67 -16.58
N GLU A 70 -3.14 15.11 -15.35
CA GLU A 70 -3.46 16.51 -15.05
C GLU A 70 -2.30 17.48 -15.36
N GLN A 71 -1.05 17.04 -15.17
CA GLN A 71 0.14 17.81 -15.56
C GLN A 71 0.40 17.80 -17.08
N SER A 72 -0.09 16.77 -17.78
CA SER A 72 0.08 16.66 -19.23
C SER A 72 -0.95 17.45 -20.03
N ASP A 73 -2.13 17.70 -19.43
CA ASP A 73 -3.23 18.48 -20.03
C ASP A 73 -3.10 20.01 -19.83
N GLU A 74 -2.01 20.50 -19.22
CA GLU A 74 -1.75 21.94 -19.14
C GLU A 74 -1.45 22.48 -20.55
N PRO A 75 -2.39 23.20 -21.21
CA PRO A 75 -2.16 23.64 -22.57
C PRO A 75 -1.13 24.75 -22.49
N THR A 76 -0.06 24.61 -23.26
CA THR A 76 0.82 25.71 -23.66
C THR A 76 -0.04 26.87 -24.18
N ARG A 77 -0.44 27.78 -23.29
CA ARG A 77 -0.95 29.10 -23.64
C ARG A 77 0.23 29.86 -24.22
N THR A 78 0.44 29.69 -25.53
CA THR A 78 1.20 30.65 -26.32
C THR A 78 0.49 32.00 -26.19
N PRO A 79 1.13 33.05 -25.66
CA PRO A 79 0.57 34.40 -25.74
C PRO A 79 0.54 34.78 -27.22
N ARG A 80 -0.64 35.17 -27.72
CA ARG A 80 -0.76 35.93 -28.97
C ARG A 80 -0.71 37.41 -28.65
#